data_AF-A0A927PYM7-F1
#
_entry.id   AF-A0A927PYM7-F1
#
_cell.length_a   1.000
_cell.length_b   1.000
_cell.length_c   1.000
_cell.angle_alpha   90.00
_cell.angle_beta   90.00
_cell.angle_gamma   90.00
#
_symmetry.space_group_name_H-M   'P 1'
#
loop_
_entity.id
_entity.type
_entity.pdbx_description
1 polymer ?
#
loop_
_entity_poly.entity_id
_entity_poly.type
_entity_poly.pdbx_seq_one_letter_code
_entity_poly.pdbx_strand_id
1 'polypeptide(L)'
;MSGVLETLLSPSVLQAYADKLQRQAALDLAEAKVRENEREAEAAKNERVRLTELEDADAAVRHVDGPEAAPERPQRKKRLASLNEKIPVLAASVPLLKSRVGERRTELQRSEVPLTRAVLEAVHEFQAPAVKRVRDALSALEADLCILVAADMVVSSLVGDRFPIPEGQTAPFSGAIVTRKLLATIPGLLRPPTLTLERVEQRARVVAATTVNQLKENAK
;
A
#
# COMPACT_ATOMS: atom_id res chain seq x y z
N MET A 1 -23.58 -1.14 7.64
CA MET A 1 -22.30 -1.83 7.92
C MET A 1 -22.13 -3.15 7.14
N SER A 2 -23.18 -3.75 6.55
CA SER A 2 -23.10 -5.04 5.81
C SER A 2 -22.24 -5.00 4.52
N GLY A 3 -22.37 -3.95 3.71
CA GLY A 3 -21.78 -3.93 2.36
C GLY A 3 -20.25 -3.93 2.28
N VAL A 4 -19.53 -3.34 3.25
CA VAL A 4 -18.05 -3.33 3.25
C VAL A 4 -17.51 -4.74 3.40
N LEU A 5 -18.09 -5.50 4.33
CA LEU A 5 -17.67 -6.86 4.60
C LEU A 5 -18.00 -7.76 3.41
N GLU A 6 -19.17 -7.59 2.78
CA GLU A 6 -19.52 -8.35 1.57
C GLU A 6 -18.56 -8.11 0.40
N THR A 7 -18.10 -6.87 0.16
CA THR A 7 -17.17 -6.58 -0.95
C THR A 7 -15.73 -7.03 -0.64
N LEU A 8 -15.27 -6.88 0.60
CA LEU A 8 -13.94 -7.34 1.02
C LEU A 8 -13.85 -8.87 1.21
N LEU A 9 -14.99 -9.54 1.40
CA LEU A 9 -15.13 -10.99 1.40
C LEU A 9 -15.46 -11.54 0.00
N SER A 10 -15.22 -10.75 -1.06
CA SER A 10 -15.38 -11.24 -2.42
C SER A 10 -14.47 -12.45 -2.67
N PRO A 11 -14.92 -13.43 -3.49
CA PRO A 11 -14.12 -14.62 -3.80
C PRO A 11 -12.72 -14.31 -4.34
N SER A 12 -12.57 -13.22 -5.09
CA SER A 12 -11.28 -12.79 -5.64
C SER A 12 -10.29 -12.33 -4.57
N VAL A 13 -10.74 -11.51 -3.60
CA VAL A 13 -9.93 -11.04 -2.47
C VAL A 13 -9.57 -12.21 -1.56
N LEU A 14 -10.54 -13.08 -1.25
CA LEU A 14 -10.32 -14.26 -0.41
C LEU A 14 -9.33 -15.24 -1.06
N GLN A 15 -9.45 -15.50 -2.36
CA GLN A 15 -8.53 -16.37 -3.08
C GLN A 15 -7.11 -15.78 -3.10
N ALA A 16 -6.96 -14.50 -3.44
CA ALA A 16 -5.66 -13.85 -3.46
C ALA A 16 -5.00 -13.81 -2.07
N TYR A 17 -5.80 -13.64 -1.01
CA TYR A 17 -5.32 -13.68 0.36
C TYR A 17 -4.91 -15.09 0.79
N ALA A 18 -5.69 -16.11 0.43
CA ALA A 18 -5.35 -17.51 0.66
C ALA A 18 -4.05 -17.90 -0.04
N ASP A 19 -3.86 -17.49 -1.30
CA ASP A 19 -2.64 -17.71 -2.07
C ASP A 19 -1.41 -17.05 -1.39
N LYS A 20 -1.57 -15.83 -0.87
CA LYS A 20 -0.52 -15.15 -0.08
C LYS A 20 -0.16 -15.94 1.17
N LEU A 21 -1.15 -16.41 1.93
CA LEU A 21 -0.93 -17.21 3.13
C LEU A 21 -0.21 -18.53 2.83
N GLN A 22 -0.60 -19.22 1.76
CA GLN A 22 0.08 -20.45 1.34
C GLN A 22 1.56 -20.21 0.99
N ARG A 23 1.86 -19.12 0.27
CA ARG A 23 3.23 -18.76 -0.09
C ARG A 23 4.05 -18.31 1.11
N GLN A 24 3.45 -17.60 2.06
CA GLN A 24 4.09 -17.26 3.34
C GLN A 24 4.44 -18.52 4.13
N ALA A 25 3.51 -19.46 4.27
CA ALA A 25 3.76 -20.72 4.96
C ALA A 25 4.90 -21.53 4.29
N ALA A 26 4.96 -21.53 2.96
CA ALA A 26 6.04 -22.18 2.22
C ALA A 26 7.41 -21.51 2.45
N LEU A 27 7.45 -20.18 2.55
CA LEU A 27 8.65 -19.42 2.89
C LEU A 27 9.10 -19.74 4.32
N ASP A 28 8.20 -19.70 5.30
CA ASP A 28 8.50 -19.96 6.70
C ASP A 28 9.06 -21.38 6.89
N LEU A 29 8.48 -22.37 6.20
CA LEU A 29 8.98 -23.75 6.21
C LEU A 29 10.39 -23.85 5.60
N ALA A 30 10.67 -23.11 4.53
CA ALA A 30 11.99 -23.10 3.90
C ALA A 30 13.05 -22.44 4.82
N GLU A 31 12.69 -21.33 5.47
CA GLU A 31 13.57 -20.67 6.43
C GLU A 31 13.83 -21.55 7.68
N ALA A 32 12.80 -22.26 8.16
CA ALA A 32 12.95 -23.20 9.27
C ALA A 32 13.96 -24.30 8.93
N LYS A 33 13.91 -24.87 7.72
CA LYS A 33 14.87 -25.87 7.23
C LYS A 33 16.30 -25.35 7.13
N VAL A 34 16.47 -24.09 6.73
CA VAL A 34 17.81 -23.46 6.73
C VAL A 34 18.35 -23.41 8.17
N ARG A 35 17.55 -22.91 9.11
CA ARG A 35 17.97 -22.79 10.53
C ARG A 35 18.26 -24.16 11.15
N GLU A 36 17.48 -25.17 10.82
CA GLU A 36 17.68 -26.55 11.27
C GLU A 36 19.02 -27.10 10.75
N ASN A 37 19.28 -27.01 9.44
CA ASN A 37 20.54 -27.48 8.85
C ASN A 37 21.76 -26.71 9.36
N GLU A 38 21.64 -25.40 9.59
CA GLU A 38 22.72 -24.60 10.18
C GLU A 38 23.03 -25.04 11.62
N ARG A 39 22.00 -25.26 12.44
CA ARG A 39 22.16 -25.79 13.81
C ARG A 39 22.78 -27.19 13.81
N GLU A 40 22.31 -28.06 12.92
CA GLU A 40 22.83 -29.43 12.82
C GLU A 40 24.28 -29.45 12.33
N ALA A 41 24.63 -28.57 11.38
CA ALA A 41 26.00 -28.42 10.90
C ALA A 41 26.94 -27.94 12.01
N GLU A 42 26.49 -26.97 12.80
CA GLU A 42 27.27 -26.43 13.91
C GLU A 42 27.44 -27.46 15.03
N ALA A 43 26.37 -28.17 15.40
CA ALA A 43 26.43 -29.27 16.36
C ALA A 43 27.41 -30.38 15.89
N ALA A 44 27.34 -30.76 14.61
CA ALA A 44 28.23 -31.78 14.04
C ALA A 44 29.70 -31.32 14.03
N LYS A 45 29.97 -30.04 13.74
CA LYS A 45 31.33 -29.47 13.80
C LYS A 45 31.87 -29.49 15.22
N ASN A 46 31.08 -29.03 16.19
CA ASN A 46 31.46 -29.00 17.60
C ASN A 46 31.70 -30.41 18.15
N GLU A 47 30.85 -31.37 17.78
CA GLU A 47 31.07 -32.78 18.12
C GLU A 47 32.36 -33.31 17.49
N ARG A 48 32.63 -33.01 16.21
CA ARG A 48 33.87 -33.45 15.55
C ARG A 48 35.10 -32.90 16.24
N VAL A 49 35.15 -31.59 16.53
CA VAL A 49 36.29 -30.95 17.21
C VAL A 49 36.57 -31.65 18.54
N ARG A 50 35.53 -31.82 19.37
CA ARG A 50 35.64 -32.52 20.66
C ARG A 50 36.17 -33.95 20.51
N LEU A 51 35.66 -34.71 19.53
CA LEU A 51 36.09 -36.09 19.33
C LEU A 51 37.52 -36.18 18.77
N THR A 52 37.93 -35.23 17.94
CA THR A 52 39.31 -35.12 17.43
C THR A 52 40.28 -34.80 18.56
N GLU A 53 39.98 -33.81 19.40
CA GLU A 53 40.81 -33.47 20.57
C GLU A 53 41.02 -34.66 21.50
N LEU A 54 39.96 -35.46 21.74
CA LEU A 54 40.05 -36.68 22.55
C LEU A 54 40.87 -37.78 21.88
N GLU A 55 40.81 -37.93 20.56
CA GLU A 55 41.60 -38.91 19.82
C GLU A 55 43.08 -38.50 19.78
N ASP A 56 43.35 -37.21 19.60
CA ASP A 56 44.71 -36.64 19.60
C ASP A 56 45.36 -36.75 20.98
N ALA A 57 44.58 -36.53 22.06
CA ALA A 57 45.05 -36.76 23.43
C ALA A 57 45.39 -38.24 23.68
N ASP A 58 44.52 -39.17 23.29
CA ASP A 58 44.77 -40.62 23.41
C ASP A 58 45.98 -41.05 22.56
N ALA A 59 46.21 -40.41 21.40
CA ALA A 59 47.37 -40.66 20.55
C ALA A 59 48.67 -40.09 21.17
N ALA A 60 48.61 -38.91 21.80
CA ALA A 60 49.73 -38.32 22.51
C ALA A 60 50.16 -39.18 23.71
N VAL A 61 49.21 -39.69 24.50
CA VAL A 61 49.49 -40.63 25.60
C VAL A 61 50.19 -41.88 25.08
N ARG A 62 49.68 -42.47 23.98
CA ARG A 62 50.33 -43.63 23.34
C ARG A 62 51.74 -43.33 22.83
N HIS A 63 52.00 -42.10 22.40
CA HIS A 63 53.31 -41.67 21.93
C HIS A 63 54.33 -41.52 23.08
N VAL A 64 53.88 -41.01 24.24
CA VAL A 64 54.73 -40.75 25.41
C VAL A 64 54.94 -42.01 26.25
N ASP A 65 53.86 -42.70 26.61
CA ASP A 65 53.86 -43.78 27.60
C ASP A 65 53.86 -45.19 26.98
N GLY A 66 53.87 -45.27 25.64
CA GLY A 66 53.87 -46.51 24.88
C GLY A 66 52.49 -46.94 24.37
N PRO A 67 52.43 -47.89 23.42
CA PRO A 67 51.23 -48.19 22.64
C PRO A 67 50.06 -48.75 23.46
N GLU A 68 50.31 -49.31 24.64
CA GLU A 68 49.28 -49.87 25.54
C GLU A 68 48.71 -48.83 26.52
N ALA A 69 49.29 -47.62 26.59
CA ALA A 69 48.95 -46.62 27.61
C ALA A 69 47.54 -45.99 27.46
N ALA A 70 46.94 -46.07 26.27
CA ALA A 70 45.55 -45.68 26.06
C ALA A 70 44.83 -46.68 25.14
N PRO A 71 43.64 -47.18 25.51
CA PRO A 71 42.91 -48.17 24.72
C PRO A 71 42.34 -47.56 23.44
N GLU A 72 42.33 -48.33 22.36
CA GLU A 72 41.68 -47.92 21.11
C GLU A 72 40.16 -47.80 21.29
N ARG A 73 39.56 -46.76 20.68
CA ARG A 73 38.11 -46.51 20.72
C ARG A 73 37.50 -46.60 19.31
N PRO A 74 37.20 -47.81 18.79
CA PRO A 74 36.70 -47.99 17.42
C PRO A 74 35.37 -47.27 17.15
N GLN A 75 34.50 -47.16 18.16
CA GLN A 75 33.25 -46.40 18.04
C GLN A 75 33.49 -44.90 17.82
N ARG A 76 34.54 -44.32 18.44
CA ARG A 76 34.93 -42.92 18.24
C ARG A 76 35.42 -42.69 16.82
N LYS A 77 36.31 -43.56 16.32
CA LYS A 77 36.81 -43.53 14.94
C LYS A 77 35.66 -43.63 13.93
N LYS A 78 34.69 -44.53 14.16
CA LYS A 78 33.47 -44.66 13.33
C LYS A 78 32.61 -43.39 13.36
N ARG A 79 32.42 -42.77 14.53
CA ARG A 79 31.66 -41.53 14.66
C ARG A 79 32.35 -40.35 13.95
N LEU A 80 33.67 -40.24 14.08
CA LEU A 80 34.47 -39.24 13.36
C LEU A 80 34.34 -39.40 11.83
N ALA A 81 34.40 -40.64 11.32
CA ALA A 81 34.18 -40.91 9.90
C ALA A 81 32.78 -40.47 9.44
N SER A 82 31.73 -40.82 10.20
CA SER A 82 30.36 -40.38 9.91
C SER A 82 30.19 -38.86 9.94
N LEU A 83 30.84 -38.16 10.88
CA LEU A 83 30.81 -36.69 10.94
C LEU A 83 31.56 -36.06 9.76
N ASN A 84 32.67 -36.65 9.32
CA ASN A 84 33.42 -36.19 8.15
C ASN A 84 32.63 -36.33 6.84
N GLU A 85 31.74 -37.32 6.73
CA GLU A 85 30.80 -37.44 5.60
C GLU A 85 29.62 -36.48 5.72
N LYS A 86 29.06 -36.31 6.93
CA LYS A 86 27.84 -35.51 7.17
C LYS A 86 28.07 -33.99 7.07
N ILE A 87 29.17 -33.48 7.61
CA ILE A 87 29.44 -32.03 7.66
C ILE A 87 29.50 -31.39 6.27
N PRO A 88 30.22 -31.95 5.27
CA PRO A 88 30.24 -31.41 3.92
C PRO A 88 28.85 -31.39 3.25
N VAL A 89 28.05 -32.43 3.48
CA VAL A 89 26.67 -32.52 2.94
C VAL A 89 25.79 -31.41 3.53
N LEU A 90 25.84 -31.21 4.85
CA LEU A 90 25.10 -30.12 5.50
C LEU A 90 25.58 -28.75 5.01
N ALA A 91 26.91 -28.55 4.93
CA ALA A 91 27.49 -27.30 4.43
C ALA A 91 27.09 -26.99 2.99
N ALA A 92 27.01 -28.00 2.11
CA ALA A 92 26.55 -27.84 0.73
C ALA A 92 25.03 -27.63 0.62
N SER A 93 24.25 -28.18 1.56
CA SER A 93 22.78 -28.04 1.57
C SER A 93 22.31 -26.62 1.94
N VAL A 94 23.03 -25.90 2.82
CA VAL A 94 22.61 -24.59 3.31
C VAL A 94 22.52 -23.53 2.19
N PRO A 95 23.52 -23.37 1.29
CA PRO A 95 23.41 -22.46 0.14
C PRO A 95 22.23 -22.79 -0.78
N LEU A 96 21.97 -24.08 -1.04
CA LEU A 96 20.84 -24.51 -1.86
C LEU A 96 19.50 -24.14 -1.22
N LEU A 97 19.37 -24.36 0.09
CA LEU A 97 18.17 -23.96 0.83
C LEU A 97 18.01 -22.43 0.88
N LYS A 98 19.10 -21.67 1.03
CA LYS A 98 19.07 -20.19 0.96
C LYS A 98 18.62 -19.68 -0.42
N SER A 99 19.06 -20.32 -1.51
CA SER A 99 18.57 -20.02 -2.86
C SER A 99 17.05 -20.25 -2.97
N ARG A 100 16.56 -21.39 -2.46
CA ARG A 100 15.13 -21.70 -2.43
C ARG A 100 14.32 -20.71 -1.59
N VAL A 101 14.85 -20.23 -0.46
CA VAL A 101 14.24 -19.14 0.33
C VAL A 101 14.12 -17.88 -0.52
N GLY A 102 15.16 -17.54 -1.29
CA GLY A 102 15.13 -16.44 -2.25
C GLY A 102 14.01 -16.57 -3.27
N GLU A 103 13.90 -17.74 -3.92
CA GLU A 103 12.83 -18.06 -4.87
C GLU A 103 11.43 -17.89 -4.25
N ARG A 104 11.21 -18.47 -3.06
CA ARG A 104 9.93 -18.37 -2.34
C ARG A 104 9.59 -16.93 -1.95
N ARG A 105 10.59 -16.12 -1.57
CA ARG A 105 10.39 -14.70 -1.28
C ARG A 105 9.96 -13.93 -2.52
N THR A 106 10.55 -14.23 -3.69
CA THR A 106 10.11 -13.65 -4.97
C THR A 106 8.70 -14.08 -5.34
N GLU A 107 8.33 -15.34 -5.14
CA GLU A 107 6.96 -15.85 -5.38
C GLU A 107 5.92 -15.16 -4.48
N LEU A 108 6.27 -14.95 -3.21
CA LEU A 108 5.44 -14.22 -2.25
C LEU A 108 5.23 -12.77 -2.71
N GLN A 109 6.29 -12.05 -3.07
CA GLN A 109 6.17 -10.68 -3.59
C GLN A 109 5.30 -10.61 -4.84
N ARG A 110 5.44 -11.56 -5.77
CA ARG A 110 4.58 -11.67 -6.96
C ARG A 110 3.11 -11.93 -6.60
N SER A 111 2.83 -12.53 -5.45
CA SER A 111 1.46 -12.76 -4.95
C SER A 111 0.78 -11.50 -4.40
N GLU A 112 1.57 -10.52 -3.96
CA GLU A 112 1.03 -9.30 -3.36
C GLU A 112 0.34 -8.43 -4.39
N VAL A 113 0.82 -8.39 -5.63
CA VAL A 113 0.24 -7.57 -6.70
C VAL A 113 -1.22 -7.95 -7.00
N PRO A 114 -1.58 -9.23 -7.24
CA PRO A 114 -2.97 -9.65 -7.37
C PRO A 114 -3.85 -9.29 -6.17
N LEU A 115 -3.36 -9.47 -4.95
CA LEU A 115 -4.11 -9.13 -3.74
C LEU A 115 -4.35 -7.62 -3.64
N THR A 116 -3.30 -6.81 -3.83
CA THR A 116 -3.41 -5.35 -3.84
C THR A 116 -4.41 -4.90 -4.88
N ARG A 117 -4.36 -5.46 -6.10
CA ARG A 117 -5.32 -5.15 -7.16
C ARG A 117 -6.75 -5.48 -6.75
N ALA A 118 -7.01 -6.70 -6.27
CA ALA A 118 -8.35 -7.13 -5.86
C ALA A 118 -8.90 -6.26 -4.72
N VAL A 119 -8.07 -5.91 -3.74
CA VAL A 119 -8.45 -5.02 -2.63
C VAL A 119 -8.75 -3.60 -3.14
N LEU A 120 -7.92 -3.05 -4.02
CA LEU A 120 -8.18 -1.72 -4.59
C LEU A 120 -9.47 -1.71 -5.42
N GLU A 121 -9.73 -2.74 -6.22
CA GLU A 121 -10.98 -2.88 -6.99
C GLU A 121 -12.20 -2.93 -6.03
N ALA A 122 -12.15 -3.76 -4.98
CA ALA A 122 -13.21 -3.84 -3.98
C ALA A 122 -13.45 -2.49 -3.24
N VAL A 123 -12.37 -1.78 -2.89
CA VAL A 123 -12.47 -0.45 -2.27
C VAL A 123 -13.08 0.57 -3.23
N HIS A 124 -12.71 0.55 -4.50
CA HIS A 124 -13.30 1.45 -5.51
C HIS A 124 -14.80 1.19 -5.68
N GLU A 125 -15.21 -0.08 -5.78
CA GLU A 125 -16.63 -0.45 -5.88
C GLU A 125 -17.42 0.01 -4.65
N PHE A 126 -16.84 -0.17 -3.45
CA PHE A 126 -17.46 0.29 -2.22
C PHE A 126 -17.59 1.83 -2.15
N GLN A 127 -16.58 2.56 -2.62
CA GLN A 127 -16.59 4.03 -2.62
C GLN A 127 -17.45 4.63 -3.74
N ALA A 128 -17.63 3.93 -4.86
CA ALA A 128 -18.27 4.46 -6.06
C ALA A 128 -19.67 5.07 -5.83
N PRO A 129 -20.59 4.45 -5.06
CA PRO A 129 -21.90 5.05 -4.78
C PRO A 129 -21.80 6.34 -3.97
N ALA A 130 -20.88 6.40 -2.99
CA ALA A 130 -20.67 7.59 -2.18
C ALA A 130 -20.04 8.72 -3.02
N VAL A 131 -19.01 8.40 -3.80
CA VAL A 131 -18.39 9.34 -4.75
C VAL A 131 -19.44 9.89 -5.71
N LYS A 132 -20.29 9.03 -6.28
CA LYS A 132 -21.39 9.45 -7.15
C LYS A 132 -22.32 10.44 -6.46
N ARG A 133 -22.82 10.13 -5.26
CA ARG A 133 -23.69 11.04 -4.49
C ARG A 133 -23.04 12.39 -4.21
N VAL A 134 -21.75 12.41 -3.86
CA VAL A 134 -21.01 13.66 -3.64
C VAL A 134 -20.91 14.45 -4.95
N ARG A 135 -20.59 13.79 -6.06
CA ARG A 135 -20.53 14.44 -7.38
C ARG A 135 -21.88 15.01 -7.81
N ASP A 136 -22.96 14.26 -7.60
CA ASP A 136 -24.32 14.71 -7.92
C ASP A 136 -24.69 15.96 -7.09
N ALA A 137 -24.38 15.96 -5.79
CA ALA A 137 -24.60 17.11 -4.91
C ALA A 137 -23.77 18.34 -5.32
N LEU A 138 -22.50 18.13 -5.68
CA LEU A 138 -21.64 19.21 -6.19
C LEU A 138 -22.13 19.75 -7.53
N SER A 139 -22.69 18.90 -8.40
CA SER A 139 -23.23 19.33 -9.69
C SER A 139 -24.48 20.19 -9.51
N ALA A 140 -25.27 19.96 -8.45
CA ALA A 140 -26.45 20.78 -8.16
C ALA A 140 -26.08 22.23 -7.82
N LEU A 141 -24.88 22.48 -7.28
CA LEU A 141 -24.39 23.82 -6.96
C LEU A 141 -24.10 24.68 -8.20
N GLU A 142 -23.99 24.09 -9.40
CA GLU A 142 -23.60 24.83 -10.61
C GLU A 142 -24.52 26.04 -10.85
N ALA A 143 -25.83 25.84 -10.74
CA ALA A 143 -26.82 26.89 -10.98
C ALA A 143 -26.67 28.06 -9.97
N ASP A 144 -26.50 27.74 -8.68
CA ASP A 144 -26.35 28.73 -7.62
C ASP A 144 -25.06 29.53 -7.78
N LEU A 145 -23.95 28.86 -8.12
CA LEU A 145 -22.68 29.53 -8.41
C LEU A 145 -22.79 30.45 -9.63
N CYS A 146 -23.55 30.06 -10.66
CA CYS A 146 -23.82 30.93 -11.80
C CYS A 146 -24.56 32.20 -11.38
N ILE A 147 -25.56 32.10 -10.49
CA ILE A 147 -26.32 33.24 -10.00
C ILE A 147 -25.41 34.19 -9.20
N LEU A 148 -24.55 33.65 -8.34
CA LEU A 148 -23.59 34.45 -7.57
C LEU A 148 -22.64 35.23 -8.47
N VAL A 149 -22.08 34.59 -9.50
CA VAL A 149 -21.21 35.27 -10.47
C VAL A 149 -21.99 36.26 -11.33
N ALA A 150 -23.23 35.94 -11.69
CA ALA A 150 -24.09 36.84 -12.46
C ALA A 150 -24.42 38.11 -11.67
N ALA A 151 -24.63 38.01 -10.36
CA ALA A 151 -24.87 39.17 -9.50
C ALA A 151 -23.69 40.15 -9.53
N ASP A 152 -22.44 39.66 -9.44
CA ASP A 152 -21.24 40.50 -9.57
C ASP A 152 -21.23 41.24 -10.93
N MET A 153 -21.57 40.54 -12.02
CA MET A 153 -21.63 41.11 -13.37
C MET A 153 -22.75 42.15 -13.53
N VAL A 154 -23.92 41.92 -12.92
CA VAL A 154 -25.05 42.86 -12.92
C VAL A 154 -24.66 44.14 -12.18
N VAL A 155 -24.07 44.02 -10.99
CA VAL A 155 -23.62 45.16 -10.18
C VAL A 155 -22.57 45.97 -10.95
N SER A 156 -21.52 45.31 -11.47
CA SER A 156 -20.48 45.98 -12.25
C SER A 156 -21.06 46.66 -13.50
N SER A 157 -22.03 46.03 -14.19
CA SER A 157 -22.65 46.60 -15.39
C SER A 157 -23.58 47.78 -15.13
N LEU A 158 -24.25 47.86 -13.98
CA LEU A 158 -25.25 48.89 -13.69
C LEU A 158 -24.69 50.04 -12.84
N VAL A 159 -23.83 49.72 -11.88
CA VAL A 159 -23.36 50.66 -10.85
C VAL A 159 -21.84 50.83 -10.87
N GLY A 160 -21.12 49.99 -11.63
CA GLY A 160 -19.65 50.02 -11.72
C GLY A 160 -18.95 49.31 -10.57
N ASP A 161 -17.62 49.36 -10.56
CA ASP A 161 -16.79 48.65 -9.57
C ASP A 161 -16.68 49.38 -8.22
N ARG A 162 -17.09 50.66 -8.17
CA ARG A 162 -17.11 51.49 -6.97
C ARG A 162 -18.43 52.25 -6.91
N PHE A 163 -19.26 51.90 -5.95
CA PHE A 163 -20.56 52.51 -5.74
C PHE A 163 -20.81 52.78 -4.25
N PRO A 164 -21.53 53.87 -3.90
CA PRO A 164 -21.93 54.12 -2.53
C PRO A 164 -22.98 53.10 -2.09
N ILE A 165 -22.85 52.59 -0.86
CA ILE A 165 -23.84 51.69 -0.26
C ILE A 165 -24.75 52.54 0.62
N PRO A 166 -26.08 52.54 0.39
CA PRO A 166 -27.02 53.26 1.23
C PRO A 166 -26.98 52.83 2.70
N GLU A 167 -27.31 53.75 3.60
CA GLU A 167 -27.35 53.46 5.04
C GLU A 167 -28.35 52.34 5.35
N GLY A 168 -27.95 51.41 6.22
CA GLY A 168 -28.75 50.22 6.57
C GLY A 168 -28.66 49.04 5.59
N GLN A 169 -27.96 49.17 4.46
CA GLN A 169 -27.72 48.06 3.53
C GLN A 169 -26.34 47.41 3.73
N THR A 170 -26.22 46.14 3.32
CA THR A 170 -24.95 45.40 3.36
C THR A 170 -24.29 45.39 1.99
N ALA A 171 -22.96 45.53 1.96
CA ALA A 171 -22.19 45.37 0.73
C ALA A 171 -22.38 43.94 0.18
N PRO A 172 -22.66 43.76 -1.12
CA PRO A 172 -22.64 42.44 -1.71
C PRO A 172 -21.22 41.86 -1.62
N PHE A 173 -21.12 40.58 -1.25
CA PHE A 173 -19.85 39.84 -1.35
C PHE A 173 -19.62 39.41 -2.80
N SER A 174 -18.35 39.24 -3.21
CA SER A 174 -18.05 38.79 -4.57
C SER A 174 -18.34 37.30 -4.76
N GLY A 175 -19.37 37.00 -5.54
CA GLY A 175 -19.70 35.65 -5.99
C GLY A 175 -18.58 35.00 -6.81
N ALA A 176 -17.85 35.76 -7.61
CA ALA A 176 -16.70 35.28 -8.39
C ALA A 176 -15.55 34.80 -7.50
N ILE A 177 -15.23 35.51 -6.42
CA ILE A 177 -14.19 35.09 -5.46
C ILE A 177 -14.63 33.81 -4.73
N VAL A 178 -15.88 33.76 -4.26
CA VAL A 178 -16.43 32.57 -3.57
C VAL A 178 -16.38 31.35 -4.49
N THR A 179 -16.86 31.51 -5.73
CA THR A 179 -16.88 30.45 -6.74
C THR A 179 -15.47 29.95 -7.04
N ARG A 180 -14.50 30.83 -7.32
CA ARG A 180 -13.12 30.43 -7.63
C ARG A 180 -12.48 29.66 -6.48
N LYS A 181 -12.66 30.15 -5.23
CA LYS A 181 -12.12 29.48 -4.04
C LYS A 181 -12.76 28.13 -3.80
N LEU A 182 -14.09 28.03 -3.90
CA LEU A 182 -14.82 26.78 -3.75
C LEU A 182 -14.38 25.74 -4.79
N LEU A 183 -14.31 26.13 -6.07
CA LEU A 183 -13.92 25.20 -7.12
C LEU A 183 -12.47 24.74 -6.94
N ALA A 184 -11.56 25.61 -6.49
CA ALA A 184 -10.17 25.26 -6.25
C ALA A 184 -9.97 24.22 -5.13
N THR A 185 -10.84 24.21 -4.12
CA THR A 185 -10.72 23.30 -2.96
C THR A 185 -11.33 21.91 -3.20
N ILE A 186 -12.19 21.75 -4.21
CA ILE A 186 -12.79 20.45 -4.53
C ILE A 186 -11.72 19.51 -5.13
N PRO A 187 -11.45 18.33 -4.52
CA PRO A 187 -10.54 17.34 -5.09
C PRO A 187 -10.97 16.89 -6.49
N GLY A 188 -10.02 16.70 -7.40
CA GLY A 188 -10.32 16.38 -8.80
C GLY A 188 -11.21 15.15 -8.99
N LEU A 189 -11.02 14.11 -8.17
CA LEU A 189 -11.84 12.89 -8.20
C LEU A 189 -13.33 13.14 -7.89
N LEU A 190 -13.61 14.16 -7.06
CA LEU A 190 -14.96 14.54 -6.64
C LEU A 190 -15.54 15.65 -7.51
N ARG A 191 -14.75 16.30 -8.37
CA ARG A 191 -15.23 17.41 -9.20
C ARG A 191 -16.10 16.86 -10.35
N PRO A 192 -17.37 17.30 -10.47
CA PRO A 192 -18.16 17.01 -11.66
C PRO A 192 -17.57 17.71 -12.89
N PRO A 193 -17.60 17.09 -14.09
CA PRO A 193 -17.08 17.70 -15.31
C PRO A 193 -17.91 18.92 -15.76
N THR A 194 -19.13 19.05 -15.26
CA THR A 194 -20.01 20.21 -15.45
C THR A 194 -19.59 21.41 -14.60
N LEU A 195 -18.97 21.16 -13.44
CA LEU A 195 -18.64 22.18 -12.45
C LEU A 195 -17.23 22.75 -12.66
N THR A 196 -17.08 23.54 -13.73
CA THR A 196 -15.84 24.23 -14.09
C THR A 196 -16.03 25.75 -14.06
N LEU A 197 -14.97 26.51 -13.74
CA LEU A 197 -15.05 27.97 -13.67
C LEU A 197 -15.53 28.58 -14.99
N GLU A 198 -15.00 28.13 -16.13
CA GLU A 198 -15.40 28.62 -17.46
C GLU A 198 -16.89 28.40 -17.73
N ARG A 199 -17.43 27.21 -17.45
CA ARG A 199 -18.87 26.95 -17.67
C ARG A 199 -19.75 27.79 -16.76
N VAL A 200 -19.35 27.97 -15.50
CA VAL A 200 -20.07 28.82 -14.54
C VAL A 200 -20.06 30.28 -15.02
N GLU A 201 -18.91 30.81 -15.40
CA GLU A 201 -18.79 32.18 -15.92
C GLU A 201 -19.57 32.39 -17.22
N GLN A 202 -19.54 31.42 -18.13
CA GLN A 202 -20.29 31.48 -19.39
C GLN A 202 -21.81 31.55 -19.14
N ARG A 203 -22.33 30.70 -18.27
CA ARG A 203 -23.76 30.71 -17.88
C ARG A 203 -24.11 31.98 -17.12
N ALA A 204 -23.24 32.44 -16.22
CA ALA A 204 -23.43 33.68 -15.47
C ALA A 204 -23.58 34.89 -16.39
N ARG A 205 -22.81 34.99 -17.49
CA ARG A 205 -22.95 36.07 -18.48
C ARG A 205 -24.34 36.12 -19.11
N VAL A 206 -24.92 34.97 -19.43
CA VAL A 206 -26.27 34.88 -20.02
C VAL A 206 -27.33 35.34 -19.02
N VAL A 207 -27.23 34.87 -17.77
CA VAL A 207 -28.12 35.29 -16.68
C VAL A 207 -28.00 36.79 -16.44
N ALA A 208 -26.77 37.31 -16.29
CA ALA A 208 -26.53 38.72 -16.05
C ALA A 208 -27.06 39.62 -17.17
N ALA A 209 -26.81 39.27 -18.44
CA ALA A 209 -27.31 40.02 -19.58
C ALA A 209 -28.85 40.10 -19.60
N THR A 210 -29.51 38.98 -19.31
CA THR A 210 -30.98 38.92 -19.23
C THR A 210 -31.49 39.83 -18.11
N THR A 211 -30.91 39.73 -16.91
CA THR A 211 -31.30 40.55 -15.75
C THR A 211 -31.04 42.04 -15.98
N VAL A 212 -29.89 42.41 -16.55
CA VAL A 212 -29.56 43.81 -16.85
C VAL A 212 -30.57 44.41 -17.84
N ASN A 213 -30.96 43.66 -18.88
CA ASN A 213 -31.94 44.13 -19.86
C ASN A 213 -33.31 44.35 -19.20
N GLN A 214 -33.78 43.39 -18.39
CA GLN A 214 -35.04 43.52 -17.66
C GLN A 214 -35.04 44.74 -16.72
N LEU A 215 -33.95 44.98 -15.99
CA LEU A 215 -33.84 46.14 -15.11
C LEU A 215 -33.84 47.47 -15.88
N LYS A 216 -33.18 47.52 -17.04
CA LYS A 216 -33.18 48.72 -17.90
C LYS A 216 -34.53 49.00 -18.54
N GLU A 217 -35.29 47.96 -18.90
CA GLU A 217 -36.64 48.09 -19.46
C GLU A 217 -37.62 48.60 -18.40
N ASN A 218 -37.56 48.09 -17.18
CA ASN A 218 -38.41 48.53 -16.07
C ASN A 218 -38.09 49.96 -15.57
N ALA A 219 -36.91 50.49 -15.91
CA ALA A 219 -36.49 51.84 -15.55
C ALA A 219 -36.90 52.91 -16.58
N LYS A 220 -37.54 52.51 -17.69
CA LYS A 220 -38.15 53.41 -18.68
C LYS A 220 -39.61 53.65 -18.36
#